data_AF-A0AA47JDP0-F1
#
_entry.id   AF-A0AA47JDP0-F1
#
_cell.length_a   1.000
_cell.length_b   1.000
_cell.length_c   1.000
_cell.angle_alpha   90.00
_cell.angle_beta   90.00
_cell.angle_gamma   90.00
#
_symmetry.space_group_name_H-M   'P 1'
#
loop_
_entity.id
_entity.type
_entity.pdbx_description
1 polymer ?
#
loop_
_entity_poly.entity_id
_entity_poly.type
_entity_poly.pdbx_seq_one_letter_code
_entity_poly.pdbx_strand_id
1 'polypeptide(L)'
;MVEELKIVSKSYQSNIEGLSEQCEPGTIEYFPTSVHIYTYSHVVQRLGLLGAEETKKVMLAYQLIDELPRRLKLIESHDKETYREGFIAIEAPQREVALAVYSSFLGSVSDAIFSLSKNIKAS
;
A
#
# COMPACT_ATOMS: atom_id res chain seq x y z
N MET A 1 14.12 -3.58 3.50
CA MET A 1 13.87 -3.38 2.07
C MET A 1 13.12 -4.56 1.44
N VAL A 2 13.73 -5.67 0.99
CA VAL A 2 12.94 -6.76 0.35
C VAL A 2 11.87 -7.36 1.27
N GLU A 3 12.25 -7.80 2.48
CA GLU A 3 11.28 -8.37 3.43
C GLU A 3 10.21 -7.38 3.88
N GLU A 4 10.58 -6.10 3.99
CA GLU A 4 9.65 -5.03 4.32
C GLU A 4 8.61 -4.82 3.21
N LEU A 5 9.06 -4.73 1.95
CA LEU A 5 8.17 -4.64 0.79
C LEU A 5 7.29 -5.89 0.68
N LYS A 6 7.78 -7.08 1.03
CA LYS A 6 6.96 -8.31 1.09
C LYS A 6 5.87 -8.23 2.17
N ILE A 7 6.16 -7.67 3.34
CA ILE A 7 5.15 -7.46 4.39
C ILE A 7 4.07 -6.51 3.87
N VAL A 8 4.46 -5.42 3.22
CA VAL A 8 3.50 -4.46 2.61
C VAL A 8 2.69 -5.13 1.51
N SER A 9 3.34 -5.88 0.62
CA SER A 9 2.67 -6.65 -0.44
C SER A 9 1.62 -7.59 0.11
N LYS A 10 1.93 -8.33 1.20
CA LYS A 10 0.97 -9.22 1.87
C LYS A 10 -0.20 -8.44 2.46
N SER A 11 0.07 -7.32 3.11
CA SER A 11 -0.99 -6.46 3.65
C SER A 11 -1.92 -5.95 2.54
N TYR A 12 -1.38 -5.54 1.40
CA TYR A 12 -2.18 -5.10 0.25
C TYR A 12 -2.99 -6.24 -0.34
N GLN A 13 -2.41 -7.43 -0.48
CA GLN A 13 -3.14 -8.63 -0.92
C GLN A 13 -4.32 -8.94 0.01
N SER A 14 -4.12 -8.95 1.33
CA SER A 14 -5.20 -9.19 2.28
C SER A 14 -6.30 -8.13 2.21
N ASN A 15 -5.95 -6.86 2.00
CA ASN A 15 -6.94 -5.80 1.81
C ASN A 15 -7.71 -5.96 0.49
N ILE A 16 -7.03 -6.34 -0.59
CA ILE A 16 -7.67 -6.64 -1.89
C ILE A 16 -8.65 -7.81 -1.75
N GLU A 17 -8.23 -8.88 -1.07
CA GLU A 17 -9.09 -10.03 -0.80
C GLU A 17 -10.35 -9.61 -0.04
N GLY A 18 -10.19 -8.91 1.10
CA GLY A 18 -11.33 -8.43 1.91
C GLY A 18 -12.26 -7.47 1.15
N LEU A 19 -11.71 -6.56 0.34
CA LEU A 19 -12.47 -5.64 -0.50
C LEU A 19 -13.22 -6.35 -1.63
N SER A 20 -12.68 -7.45 -2.14
CA SER A 20 -13.26 -8.23 -3.25
C SER A 20 -14.39 -9.16 -2.81
N GLU A 21 -14.51 -9.45 -1.51
CA GLU A 21 -15.60 -10.26 -0.98
C GLU A 21 -16.95 -9.56 -1.14
N GLN A 22 -18.03 -10.34 -1.34
CA GLN A 22 -19.38 -9.78 -1.31
C GLN A 22 -19.68 -9.34 0.12
N CYS A 23 -20.15 -8.10 0.28
CA CYS A 23 -20.53 -7.58 1.59
C CYS A 23 -21.94 -7.01 1.59
N GLU A 24 -22.56 -7.05 2.76
CA GLU A 24 -23.90 -6.53 2.95
C GLU A 24 -23.94 -5.01 2.75
N PRO A 25 -25.04 -4.46 2.20
CA PRO A 25 -25.25 -3.03 2.15
C PRO A 25 -25.08 -2.38 3.53
N GLY A 26 -24.30 -1.30 3.61
CA GLY A 26 -24.01 -0.61 4.87
C GLY A 26 -22.76 -1.11 5.61
N THR A 27 -22.05 -2.10 5.07
CA THR A 27 -20.72 -2.48 5.60
C THR A 27 -19.73 -1.33 5.45
N ILE A 28 -18.96 -1.07 6.52
CA ILE A 28 -17.89 -0.06 6.56
C ILE A 28 -16.57 -0.76 6.87
N GLU A 29 -15.58 -0.53 6.03
CA GLU A 29 -14.20 -0.99 6.24
C GLU A 29 -13.34 0.13 6.79
N TYR A 30 -12.41 -0.23 7.69
CA TYR A 30 -11.56 0.73 8.37
C TYR A 30 -10.09 0.48 8.01
N PHE A 31 -9.47 1.45 7.36
CA PHE A 31 -8.06 1.41 7.00
C PHE A 31 -7.26 2.38 7.86
N PRO A 32 -6.03 2.05 8.29
CA PRO A 32 -5.24 2.97 9.11
C PRO A 32 -4.86 4.23 8.31
N THR A 33 -4.94 5.39 8.96
CA THR A 33 -4.54 6.70 8.38
C THR A 33 -3.02 6.84 8.18
N SER A 34 -2.24 5.99 8.82
CA SER A 34 -0.79 5.92 8.66
C SER A 34 -0.36 4.47 8.44
N VAL A 35 0.43 4.24 7.41
CA VAL A 35 1.12 2.97 7.24
C VAL A 35 2.43 3.07 8.04
N HIS A 36 2.67 2.15 8.99
CA HIS A 36 3.95 2.08 9.69
C HIS A 36 5.05 1.58 8.74
N ILE A 37 5.48 2.43 7.81
CA ILE A 37 6.74 2.24 7.12
C ILE A 37 7.82 2.72 8.08
N TYR A 38 8.79 1.88 8.36
CA TYR A 38 10.03 2.31 8.98
C TYR A 38 10.78 3.20 7.97
N THR A 39 10.41 4.48 7.98
CA THR A 39 11.01 5.67 7.37
C THR A 39 11.82 5.47 6.09
N TYR A 40 11.34 6.11 5.03
CA TYR A 40 12.06 6.42 3.79
C TYR A 40 13.54 6.84 4.03
N SER A 41 13.84 7.48 5.16
CA SER A 41 15.21 7.88 5.56
C SER A 41 16.19 6.70 5.70
N HIS A 42 15.74 5.53 6.16
CA HIS A 42 16.56 4.31 6.26
C HIS A 42 16.72 3.62 4.91
N VAL A 43 15.75 3.79 4.00
CA VAL A 43 15.83 3.27 2.62
C VAL A 43 16.85 4.06 1.81
N VAL A 44 16.87 5.40 1.94
CA VAL A 44 17.81 6.29 1.23
C VAL A 44 19.27 5.88 1.43
N GLN A 45 19.64 5.49 2.65
CA GLN A 45 21.00 5.02 2.95
C GLN A 45 21.38 3.72 2.22
N ARG A 46 20.40 2.92 1.80
CA ARG A 46 20.59 1.63 1.12
C ARG A 46 20.46 1.72 -0.40
N LEU A 47 19.97 2.85 -0.94
CA LEU A 47 19.85 3.07 -2.39
C LEU A 47 21.21 3.14 -3.09
N GLY A 48 22.27 3.57 -2.41
CA GLY A 48 23.62 3.65 -3.00
C GLY A 48 24.21 2.29 -3.41
N LEU A 49 23.57 1.18 -3.03
CA LEU A 49 23.96 -0.18 -3.40
C LEU A 49 23.16 -0.73 -4.59
N LEU A 50 22.20 0.04 -5.12
CA LEU A 50 21.29 -0.37 -6.18
C LEU A 50 21.69 0.26 -7.52
N GLY A 51 21.39 -0.44 -8.61
CA GLY A 51 21.41 0.14 -9.95
C GLY A 51 20.34 1.23 -10.11
N ALA A 52 20.47 2.05 -11.15
CA ALA A 52 19.54 3.16 -11.42
C ALA A 52 18.08 2.68 -11.59
N GLU A 53 17.88 1.55 -12.27
CA GLU A 53 16.53 0.99 -12.49
C GLU A 53 15.91 0.47 -11.20
N GLU A 54 16.69 -0.22 -10.36
CA GLU A 54 16.24 -0.72 -9.06
C GLU A 54 15.90 0.43 -8.12
N THR A 55 16.77 1.44 -8.07
CA THR A 55 16.56 2.66 -7.29
C THR A 55 15.23 3.30 -7.67
N LYS A 56 14.95 3.45 -8.97
CA LYS A 56 13.70 4.03 -9.46
C LYS A 56 12.48 3.22 -9.00
N LYS A 57 12.51 1.90 -9.14
CA LYS A 57 11.39 1.01 -8.74
C LYS A 57 11.15 1.05 -7.24
N VAL A 58 12.22 0.99 -6.46
CA VAL A 58 12.15 1.05 -4.99
C VAL A 58 11.60 2.39 -4.52
N MET A 59 12.13 3.50 -5.03
CA MET A 59 11.62 4.83 -4.67
C MET A 59 10.15 4.99 -5.02
N LEU A 60 9.74 4.56 -6.23
CA LEU A 60 8.34 4.62 -6.64
C LEU A 60 7.45 3.79 -5.70
N ALA A 61 7.85 2.56 -5.37
CA ALA A 61 7.10 1.72 -4.45
C ALA A 61 6.91 2.40 -3.09
N TYR A 62 7.99 2.89 -2.46
CA TYR A 62 7.88 3.57 -1.16
C TYR A 62 7.08 4.86 -1.22
N GLN A 63 7.17 5.64 -2.31
CA GLN A 63 6.34 6.83 -2.50
C GLN A 63 4.85 6.46 -2.55
N LEU A 64 4.50 5.42 -3.30
CA LEU A 64 3.11 4.97 -3.40
C LEU A 64 2.59 4.42 -2.07
N ILE A 65 3.42 3.71 -1.30
CA ILE A 65 3.00 3.22 0.03
C ILE A 65 2.69 4.40 0.96
N ASP A 66 3.48 5.48 0.92
CA ASP A 66 3.23 6.72 1.66
C ASP A 66 2.00 7.50 1.14
N GLU A 67 1.73 7.44 -0.17
CA GLU A 67 0.56 8.07 -0.78
C GLU A 67 -0.76 7.32 -0.51
N LEU A 68 -0.71 6.02 -0.18
CA LEU A 68 -1.91 5.18 -0.06
C LEU A 68 -2.97 5.78 0.89
N PRO A 69 -2.66 6.16 2.14
CA PRO A 69 -3.68 6.73 3.02
C PRO A 69 -4.26 8.02 2.47
N ARG A 70 -3.46 8.83 1.77
CA ARG A 70 -3.93 10.07 1.14
C ARG A 70 -4.91 9.78 0.00
N ARG A 71 -4.69 8.71 -0.77
CA ARG A 71 -5.63 8.27 -1.82
C ARG A 71 -6.93 7.73 -1.24
N LEU A 72 -6.86 6.92 -0.19
CA LEU A 72 -8.05 6.39 0.47
C LEU A 72 -8.88 7.50 1.15
N LYS A 73 -8.24 8.54 1.70
CA LYS A 73 -8.94 9.71 2.25
C LYS A 73 -9.81 10.46 1.23
N LEU A 74 -9.53 10.34 -0.06
CA LEU A 74 -10.35 10.98 -1.10
C LEU A 74 -11.73 10.31 -1.27
N ILE A 75 -11.87 9.08 -0.78
CA ILE A 75 -13.09 8.27 -0.85
C ILE A 75 -13.61 7.90 0.54
N GLU A 76 -13.14 8.62 1.57
CA GLU A 76 -13.56 8.43 2.96
C GLU A 76 -15.03 8.79 3.15
N SER A 77 -15.73 8.04 4.01
CA SER A 77 -17.06 8.39 4.49
C SER A 77 -17.04 9.73 5.21
N HIS A 78 -17.99 10.60 4.87
CA HIS A 78 -18.18 11.87 5.57
C HIS A 78 -19.26 11.79 6.66
N ASP A 79 -19.77 10.59 6.93
CA ASP A 79 -20.70 10.36 8.02
C ASP A 79 -19.95 10.46 9.37
N LYS A 80 -20.51 11.25 10.29
CA LYS A 80 -19.93 11.42 11.63
C LYS A 80 -20.07 10.17 12.48
N GLU A 81 -21.05 9.32 12.20
CA GLU A 81 -21.26 8.07 12.97
C GLU A 81 -20.20 7.02 12.64
N THR A 82 -19.58 7.12 11.46
CA THR A 82 -18.54 6.19 10.98
C THR A 82 -17.13 6.67 11.32
N TYR A 83 -16.98 7.90 11.82
CA TYR A 83 -15.69 8.45 12.17
C TYR A 83 -15.00 7.66 13.27
N ARG A 84 -13.75 7.26 13.01
CA ARG A 84 -12.86 6.64 14.01
C ARG A 84 -11.48 7.27 13.92
N GLU A 85 -11.02 7.86 15.01
CA GLU A 85 -9.68 8.46 15.06
C GLU A 85 -8.60 7.44 14.67
N GLY A 86 -7.69 7.86 13.79
CA GLY A 86 -6.63 7.01 13.29
C GLY A 86 -7.02 6.10 12.13
N PHE A 87 -8.29 6.04 11.75
CA PHE A 87 -8.80 5.21 10.65
C PHE A 87 -9.49 6.04 9.55
N ILE A 88 -9.54 5.46 8.36
CA ILE A 88 -10.25 5.93 7.17
C ILE A 88 -11.39 4.95 6.97
N ALA A 89 -12.62 5.45 7.07
CA ALA A 89 -13.83 4.66 6.88
C ALA A 89 -14.21 4.62 5.40
N ILE A 90 -14.37 3.43 4.82
CA ILE A 90 -14.77 3.22 3.43
C ILE A 90 -16.11 2.48 3.42
N GLU A 91 -17.12 3.11 2.83
CA GLU A 91 -18.45 2.50 2.67
C GLU A 91 -18.52 1.56 1.47
N ALA A 92 -19.48 0.65 1.50
CA ALA A 92 -19.73 -0.32 0.43
C ALA A 92 -19.67 0.26 -1.01
N PRO A 93 -20.26 1.44 -1.33
CA PRO A 93 -20.20 2.00 -2.69
C PRO A 93 -18.79 2.42 -3.15
N GLN A 94 -17.86 2.66 -2.22
CA GLN A 94 -16.50 3.11 -2.52
C GLN A 94 -15.48 1.95 -2.51
N ARG A 95 -15.91 0.73 -2.17
CA ARG A 95 -15.04 -0.47 -2.12
C ARG A 95 -14.34 -0.75 -3.43
N GLU A 96 -15.04 -0.65 -4.57
CA GLU A 96 -14.43 -0.87 -5.88
C GLU A 96 -13.31 0.14 -6.17
N VAL A 97 -13.46 1.38 -5.72
CA VAL A 97 -12.43 2.42 -5.88
C VAL A 97 -11.24 2.13 -4.95
N ALA A 98 -11.48 1.75 -3.70
CA ALA A 98 -10.43 1.34 -2.77
C ALA A 98 -9.65 0.11 -3.32
N LEU A 99 -10.36 -0.87 -3.86
CA LEU A 99 -9.80 -2.07 -4.49
C LEU A 99 -8.89 -1.69 -5.67
N ALA A 100 -9.33 -0.77 -6.53
CA ALA A 100 -8.53 -0.29 -7.65
C ALA A 100 -7.23 0.41 -7.18
N VAL A 101 -7.30 1.22 -6.13
CA VAL A 101 -6.12 1.88 -5.52
C VAL A 101 -5.13 0.84 -5.00
N TYR A 102 -5.59 -0.10 -4.16
CA TYR A 102 -4.71 -1.15 -3.62
C TYR A 102 -4.08 -2.00 -4.73
N SER A 103 -4.88 -2.40 -5.73
CA SER A 103 -4.41 -3.23 -6.85
C SER A 103 -3.34 -2.51 -7.69
N SER A 104 -3.55 -1.22 -7.98
CA SER A 104 -2.57 -0.40 -8.70
C SER A 104 -1.25 -0.27 -7.94
N PHE A 105 -1.33 -0.09 -6.62
CA PHE A 105 -0.16 0.16 -5.79
C PHE A 105 0.63 -1.14 -5.53
N LEU A 106 -0.08 -2.27 -5.39
CA LEU A 106 0.53 -3.60 -5.27
C LEU A 106 1.42 -3.95 -6.47
N GLY A 107 1.06 -3.53 -7.68
CA GLY A 107 1.89 -3.74 -8.87
C GLY A 107 3.27 -3.12 -8.72
N SER A 108 3.33 -1.86 -8.27
CA SER A 108 4.60 -1.14 -8.08
C SER A 108 5.45 -1.75 -6.95
N VAL A 109 4.80 -2.20 -5.87
CA VAL A 109 5.49 -2.91 -4.78
C VAL A 109 6.06 -4.25 -5.27
N SER A 110 5.30 -5.00 -6.07
CA SER A 110 5.73 -6.28 -6.65
C SER A 110 6.92 -6.12 -7.60
N ASP A 111 6.91 -5.09 -8.44
CA ASP A 111 8.01 -4.77 -9.35
C ASP A 111 9.30 -4.44 -8.59
N ALA A 112 9.21 -3.70 -7.49
CA ALA A 112 10.35 -3.40 -6.63
C ALA A 112 10.91 -4.67 -5.97
N ILE A 113 10.05 -5.55 -5.42
CA ILE A 113 10.46 -6.83 -4.84
C ILE A 113 11.18 -7.70 -5.88
N PHE A 114 10.61 -7.81 -7.08
CA PHE A 114 11.17 -8.61 -8.16
C PHE A 114 12.54 -8.09 -8.60
N SER A 115 12.66 -6.77 -8.77
CA SER A 115 13.92 -6.12 -9.15
C SER A 115 15.03 -6.41 -8.14
N LEU A 116 14.74 -6.24 -6.85
CA LEU A 116 15.71 -6.50 -5.78
C LEU A 116 16.04 -7.99 -5.63
N SER A 117 15.08 -8.88 -5.85
CA SER A 117 15.27 -10.33 -5.69
C SER A 117 16.11 -10.96 -6.80
N LYS A 118 16.14 -10.35 -8.00
CA LYS A 118 17.01 -10.79 -9.10
C LYS A 118 18.48 -10.63 -8.76
N ASN A 119 18.86 -9.52 -8.13
CA ASN A 119 20.25 -9.26 -7.80
C ASN A 119 20.76 -10.10 -6.61
N ILE A 120 19.89 -10.51 -5.68
CA ILE A 120 20.26 -11.46 -4.61
C ILE A 120 20.67 -12.83 -5.17
N LYS A 121 20.13 -13.23 -6.32
CA LYS A 121 20.49 -14.51 -6.98
C LYS A 121 21.73 -14.42 -7.89
N ALA A 122 22.22 -13.21 -8.16
CA ALA A 122 23.35 -12.96 -9.05
C ALA A 122 24.66 -12.65 -8.31
N SER A 123 24.61 -12.51 -6.97
CA SER A 123 25.76 -12.47 -6.05
C SER A 123 25.97 -13.81 -5.38
#